data_AF-A0A963IJR0-F1
#
_entry.id   AF-A0A963IJR0-F1
#
_cell.length_a   1.000
_cell.length_b   1.000
_cell.length_c   1.000
_cell.angle_alpha   90.00
_cell.angle_beta   90.00
_cell.angle_gamma   90.00
#
_symmetry.space_group_name_H-M   'P 1'
#
loop_
_entity.id
_entity.type
_entity.pdbx_description
1 polymer ?
#
loop_
_entity_poly.entity_id
_entity_poly.type
_entity_poly.pdbx_seq_one_letter_code
_entity_poly.pdbx_strand_id
1 'polypeptide(L)'
;MSMQATTFKRSLLAAALVAAVGTGYAKLGGDVIRAADAMAAVTAPEPTGSAAPVVRPGVGLPDFRAIVENSGPAVVNISATGTSRTAFSSGDRRQGVPDLFRHFGIPTPDEEMPSRGTGSGFIVR
;
A
#
# COMPACT_ATOMS: atom_id res chain seq x y z
N MET A 1 9.45 21.75 50.80
CA MET A 1 8.24 21.74 49.94
C MET A 1 8.54 21.99 48.44
N SER A 2 9.78 21.80 47.97
CA SER A 2 10.21 22.11 46.59
C SER A 2 10.24 20.90 45.63
N MET A 3 10.19 19.68 46.16
CA MET A 3 10.29 18.43 45.38
C MET A 3 8.99 18.08 44.61
N GLN A 4 7.85 18.60 45.06
CA GLN A 4 6.55 18.42 44.38
C GLN A 4 6.45 19.25 43.10
N ALA A 5 7.06 20.44 43.09
CA ALA A 5 7.02 21.34 41.95
C ALA A 5 7.84 20.84 40.76
N THR A 6 8.96 20.14 41.00
CA THR A 6 9.79 19.56 39.94
C THR A 6 9.14 18.32 39.33
N THR A 7 8.49 17.48 40.13
CA THR A 7 7.72 16.32 39.66
C THR A 7 6.52 16.75 38.81
N PHE A 8 5.78 17.79 39.24
CA PHE A 8 4.67 18.33 38.47
C PHE A 8 5.12 18.92 37.12
N LYS A 9 6.23 19.68 37.09
CA LYS A 9 6.79 20.22 35.84
C LYS A 9 7.22 19.11 34.87
N ARG A 10 7.83 18.03 35.39
CA ARG A 10 8.25 16.87 34.58
C ARG A 10 7.06 16.08 34.03
N SER A 11 6.00 15.92 34.84
CA SER A 11 4.74 15.32 34.40
C SER A 11 4.08 16.13 33.29
N LEU A 12 4.03 17.46 33.43
CA LEU A 12 3.48 18.35 32.41
C LEU A 12 4.28 18.28 31.11
N LEU A 13 5.62 18.22 31.21
CA LEU A 13 6.51 18.12 30.05
C LEU A 13 6.35 16.77 29.33
N ALA A 14 6.21 15.67 30.08
CA ALA A 14 5.93 14.35 29.52
C ALA A 14 4.58 14.29 28.80
N ALA A 15 3.52 14.86 29.41
CA ALA A 15 2.20 14.94 28.79
C ALA A 15 2.24 15.77 27.49
N ALA A 16 2.96 16.88 27.47
CA ALA A 16 3.12 17.70 26.27
C ALA A 16 3.85 16.96 25.15
N LEU A 17 4.88 16.17 25.46
CA LEU A 17 5.59 15.36 24.46
C LEU A 17 4.70 14.26 23.87
N VAL A 18 3.94 13.56 24.70
CA VAL A 18 2.99 12.53 24.23
C VAL A 18 1.91 13.16 23.34
N ALA A 19 1.37 14.31 23.74
CA ALA A 19 0.39 15.04 22.94
C ALA A 19 0.98 15.51 21.60
N ALA A 20 2.22 16.02 21.58
CA ALA A 20 2.88 16.45 20.36
C ALA A 20 3.15 15.29 19.38
N VAL A 21 3.64 14.15 19.89
CA VAL A 21 3.88 12.94 19.07
C VAL A 21 2.56 12.35 18.57
N GLY A 22 1.54 12.25 19.43
CA GLY A 22 0.22 11.75 19.05
C GLY A 22 -0.46 12.62 18.00
N THR A 23 -0.38 13.95 18.15
CA THR A 23 -0.94 14.91 17.17
C THR A 23 -0.16 14.88 15.86
N GLY A 24 1.17 14.79 15.91
CA GLY A 24 2.01 14.65 14.73
C GLY A 24 1.71 13.36 13.96
N TYR A 25 1.53 12.24 14.67
CA TYR A 25 1.18 10.96 14.05
C TYR A 25 -0.22 10.97 13.44
N ALA A 26 -1.21 11.59 14.10
CA ALA A 26 -2.56 11.72 13.55
C ALA A 26 -2.62 12.64 12.32
N LYS A 27 -1.79 13.69 12.27
CA LYS A 27 -1.73 14.64 11.15
C LYS A 27 -0.90 14.14 9.95
N LEU A 28 0.23 13.47 10.19
CA LEU A 28 1.18 13.04 9.13
C LEU A 28 1.13 11.53 8.84
N GLY A 29 0.70 10.70 9.78
CA GLY A 29 0.67 9.23 9.63
C GLY A 29 -0.57 8.70 8.90
N GLY A 30 -1.50 9.57 8.50
CA GLY A 30 -2.78 9.21 7.88
C GLY A 30 -2.78 9.13 6.36
N ASP A 31 -1.66 9.46 5.68
CA ASP A 31 -1.60 9.58 4.22
C ASP A 31 -0.74 8.49 3.56
N VAL A 32 -0.82 7.28 4.10
CA VAL A 32 0.01 6.15 3.64
C VAL A 32 -0.74 5.29 2.61
N ILE A 33 -1.41 5.94 1.65
CA ILE A 33 -2.29 5.41 0.58
C ILE A 33 -3.77 5.59 0.93
N ARG A 34 -4.38 6.66 0.41
CA ARG A 34 -5.83 6.84 0.38
C ARG A 34 -6.36 6.14 -0.87
N ALA A 35 -7.40 5.32 -0.74
CA ALA A 35 -8.13 4.79 -1.91
C ALA A 35 -8.70 5.89 -2.82
N ALA A 36 -8.79 7.14 -2.33
CA ALA A 36 -9.19 8.32 -3.09
C ALA A 36 -8.08 8.89 -4.00
N ASP A 37 -6.81 8.48 -3.85
CA ASP A 37 -5.75 8.79 -4.84
C ASP A 37 -5.92 7.97 -6.14
N ALA A 38 -6.78 6.95 -6.12
CA ALA A 38 -7.41 6.45 -7.34
C ALA A 38 -8.54 7.43 -7.71
N MET A 39 -8.20 8.49 -8.45
CA MET A 39 -9.19 9.36 -9.08
C MET A 39 -10.08 8.52 -10.00
N ALA A 40 -11.25 8.14 -9.51
CA ALA A 40 -12.36 7.70 -10.32
C ALA A 40 -13.10 8.92 -10.88
N ALA A 41 -13.39 8.85 -12.17
CA ALA A 41 -14.30 9.68 -12.95
C ALA A 41 -13.82 11.11 -13.28
N VAL A 42 -13.01 11.22 -14.33
CA VAL A 42 -13.23 12.30 -15.30
C VAL A 42 -14.40 11.87 -16.19
N THR A 43 -15.50 12.61 -16.07
CA THR A 43 -16.61 12.61 -17.03
C THR A 43 -16.05 12.81 -18.42
N ALA A 44 -16.03 11.74 -19.23
CA ALA A 44 -15.63 11.82 -20.62
C ALA A 44 -16.67 12.67 -21.39
N PRO A 45 -16.24 13.62 -22.25
CA PRO A 45 -17.13 14.08 -23.31
C PRO A 45 -17.48 12.88 -24.19
N GLU A 46 -18.74 12.77 -24.61
CA GLU A 46 -19.19 11.73 -25.54
C GLU A 46 -18.22 11.62 -26.73
N PRO A 47 -17.68 10.42 -27.02
CA PRO A 47 -16.95 10.21 -28.25
C PRO A 47 -17.98 10.26 -29.38
N THR A 48 -18.07 11.40 -30.06
CA THR A 48 -18.69 11.43 -31.39
C THR A 48 -17.77 10.64 -32.31
N GLY A 49 -18.09 9.35 -32.51
CA GLY A 49 -17.47 8.49 -33.51
C GLY A 49 -16.63 7.34 -32.97
N SER A 50 -17.29 6.34 -32.36
CA SER A 50 -16.73 4.98 -32.34
C SER A 50 -17.17 4.28 -33.63
N ALA A 51 -16.33 4.36 -34.66
CA ALA A 51 -16.41 3.40 -35.75
C ALA A 51 -15.84 2.09 -35.19
N ALA A 52 -16.72 1.17 -34.80
CA ALA A 52 -16.33 -0.18 -34.42
C ALA A 52 -15.51 -0.81 -35.58
N PRO A 53 -14.40 -1.50 -35.30
CA PRO A 53 -13.76 -2.30 -36.34
C PRO A 53 -14.74 -3.42 -36.67
N VAL A 54 -15.37 -3.33 -37.84
CA VAL A 54 -16.20 -4.39 -38.38
C VAL A 54 -15.26 -5.54 -38.73
N VAL A 55 -15.08 -6.46 -37.78
CA VAL A 55 -14.47 -7.77 -38.03
C VAL A 55 -15.46 -8.54 -38.91
N ARG A 56 -15.21 -8.54 -40.22
CA ARG A 56 -15.95 -9.40 -41.14
C ARG A 56 -15.57 -10.85 -40.82
N PRO A 57 -16.54 -11.76 -40.65
CA PRO A 57 -16.26 -13.16 -40.35
C PRO A 57 -15.74 -13.85 -41.61
N GLY A 58 -14.43 -13.78 -41.82
CA GLY A 58 -13.69 -14.75 -42.61
C GLY A 58 -13.09 -15.77 -41.66
N VAL A 59 -13.39 -17.05 -41.86
CA VAL A 59 -12.95 -18.19 -41.05
C VAL A 59 -11.43 -18.25 -40.98
N GLY A 60 -10.85 -17.61 -39.97
CA GLY A 60 -9.42 -17.58 -39.67
C GLY A 60 -9.24 -17.31 -38.18
N LEU A 61 -8.12 -17.75 -37.60
CA LEU A 61 -7.82 -17.49 -36.20
C LEU A 61 -7.83 -15.97 -35.95
N PRO A 62 -8.35 -15.50 -34.79
CA PRO A 62 -8.29 -14.09 -34.44
C PRO A 62 -6.85 -13.54 -34.52
N ASP A 63 -6.67 -12.42 -35.22
CA ASP A 63 -5.38 -11.73 -35.31
C ASP A 63 -5.31 -10.60 -34.28
N PHE A 64 -4.41 -10.74 -33.30
CA PHE A 64 -4.22 -9.79 -32.21
C PHE A 64 -3.06 -8.82 -32.45
N ARG A 65 -2.31 -8.96 -33.54
CA ARG A 65 -1.08 -8.17 -33.76
C ARG A 65 -1.34 -6.68 -33.78
N ALA A 66 -2.38 -6.24 -34.49
CA ALA A 66 -2.77 -4.84 -34.54
C ALA A 66 -3.12 -4.26 -33.15
N ILE A 67 -3.75 -5.07 -32.29
CA ILE A 67 -4.09 -4.67 -30.92
C ILE A 67 -2.83 -4.59 -30.06
N VAL A 68 -1.91 -5.56 -30.20
CA VAL A 68 -0.63 -5.57 -29.46
C VAL A 68 0.28 -4.43 -29.89
N GLU A 69 0.37 -4.14 -31.18
CA GLU A 69 1.17 -3.03 -31.72
C GLU A 69 0.66 -1.68 -31.22
N ASN A 70 -0.66 -1.50 -31.16
CA ASN A 70 -1.28 -0.25 -30.72
C ASN A 70 -1.30 -0.09 -29.19
N SER A 71 -1.63 -1.15 -28.44
CA SER A 71 -1.82 -1.08 -26.97
C SER A 71 -0.59 -1.53 -26.17
N GLY A 72 0.35 -2.25 -26.79
CA GLY A 72 1.57 -2.73 -26.14
C GLY A 72 2.44 -1.63 -25.52
N PRO A 73 2.66 -0.46 -26.17
CA PRO A 73 3.45 0.64 -25.59
C PRO A 73 2.89 1.22 -24.29
N ALA A 74 1.61 0.99 -23.98
CA ALA A 74 0.99 1.45 -22.75
C ALA A 74 1.26 0.51 -21.55
N VAL A 75 1.76 -0.70 -21.79
CA VAL A 75 2.00 -1.70 -20.74
C VAL A 75 3.29 -1.40 -20.00
N VAL A 76 3.22 -1.31 -18.67
CA VAL A 76 4.37 -1.08 -17.79
C VAL A 76 4.50 -2.17 -16.73
N ASN A 77 5.72 -2.36 -16.24
CA ASN A 77 6.01 -3.13 -15.03
C ASN A 77 5.90 -2.23 -13.81
N ILE A 78 5.26 -2.73 -12.76
CA ILE A 78 5.00 -2.03 -11.51
C ILE A 78 5.78 -2.75 -10.40
N SER A 79 6.62 -2.01 -9.68
CA SER A 79 7.24 -2.48 -8.43
C SER A 79 6.84 -1.56 -7.27
N ALA A 80 6.41 -2.17 -6.17
CA ALA A 80 6.01 -1.49 -4.95
C ALA A 80 6.87 -1.98 -3.79
N THR A 81 7.33 -1.04 -2.96
CA THR A 81 7.99 -1.33 -1.68
C THR A 81 7.21 -0.63 -0.57
N GLY A 82 6.97 -1.33 0.53
CA GLY A 82 6.24 -0.81 1.68
C GLY A 82 6.90 -1.28 2.98
N THR A 83 6.69 -0.58 4.08
CA THR A 83 7.07 -1.08 5.39
C THR A 83 6.00 -2.09 5.83
N SER A 84 6.39 -3.35 6.10
CA SER A 84 5.43 -4.37 6.53
C SER A 84 4.86 -4.00 7.89
N ARG A 85 3.67 -3.41 7.92
CA ARG A 85 2.87 -3.20 9.14
C ARG A 85 1.78 -4.29 9.27
N THR A 86 2.13 -5.52 8.88
CA THR A 86 1.38 -6.71 9.29
C THR A 86 2.07 -7.27 10.54
N ALA A 87 1.88 -6.60 11.68
CA ALA A 87 0.87 -6.98 12.67
C ALA A 87 1.15 -8.35 13.31
N PHE A 88 2.04 -8.35 14.29
CA PHE A 88 1.58 -8.55 15.66
C PHE A 88 2.57 -7.84 16.58
N SER A 89 2.04 -7.01 17.48
CA SER A 89 2.76 -6.35 18.57
C SER A 89 3.89 -7.25 19.07
N SER A 90 5.16 -6.82 18.96
CA SER A 90 6.31 -7.56 19.49
C SER A 90 6.26 -7.73 21.02
N GLY A 91 5.21 -7.21 21.68
CA GLY A 91 4.84 -7.53 23.06
C GLY A 91 4.00 -8.80 23.26
N ASP A 92 3.32 -9.32 22.22
CA ASP A 92 2.30 -10.38 22.35
C ASP A 92 2.63 -11.70 21.59
N ARG A 93 3.57 -11.68 20.63
CA ARG A 93 3.96 -12.92 19.90
C ARG A 93 4.79 -13.92 20.68
N ARG A 94 5.34 -13.54 21.84
CA ARG A 94 6.06 -14.50 22.69
C ARG A 94 5.12 -15.56 23.29
N GLN A 95 3.80 -15.36 23.23
CA GLN A 95 2.79 -16.28 23.75
C GLN A 95 2.08 -17.12 22.67
N GLY A 96 2.32 -16.87 21.37
CA GLY A 96 1.45 -17.38 20.30
C GLY A 96 1.99 -18.53 19.44
N VAL A 97 3.24 -18.96 19.62
CA VAL A 97 3.83 -20.07 18.84
C VAL A 97 3.84 -21.34 19.70
N PRO A 98 2.98 -22.34 19.43
CA PRO A 98 3.00 -23.61 20.14
C PRO A 98 4.39 -24.24 20.04
N ASP A 99 4.90 -24.79 21.16
CA ASP A 99 6.26 -25.33 21.24
C ASP A 99 6.57 -26.41 20.21
N LEU A 100 5.53 -27.11 19.73
CA LEU A 100 5.59 -28.03 18.60
C LEU A 100 6.29 -27.39 17.38
N PHE A 101 6.00 -26.13 17.06
CA PHE A 101 6.54 -25.43 15.88
C PHE A 101 7.96 -24.89 16.08
N ARG A 102 8.45 -24.78 17.32
CA ARG A 102 9.83 -24.35 17.60
C ARG A 102 10.85 -25.42 17.19
N HIS A 103 10.49 -26.69 17.32
CA HIS A 103 11.38 -27.81 16.96
C HIS A 103 11.51 -28.00 15.44
N PHE A 104 10.51 -27.57 14.67
CA PHE A 104 10.53 -27.64 13.20
C PHE A 104 11.30 -26.50 12.54
N GLY A 105 11.98 -25.64 13.32
CA GLY A 105 12.86 -24.61 12.78
C GLY A 105 12.18 -23.63 11.85
N ILE A 106 10.87 -23.36 12.05
CA ILE A 106 10.17 -22.34 11.27
C ILE A 106 10.88 -21.01 11.55
N PRO A 107 11.51 -20.38 10.53
CA PRO A 107 12.18 -19.11 10.72
C PRO A 107 11.14 -18.13 11.24
N THR A 108 11.36 -17.62 12.46
CA THR A 108 10.60 -16.47 12.91
C THR A 108 11.10 -15.33 12.03
N PRO A 109 10.25 -14.66 11.23
CA PRO A 109 10.72 -13.57 10.39
C PRO A 109 11.25 -12.46 11.31
N ASP A 110 12.57 -12.40 11.43
CA ASP A 110 13.27 -11.31 12.07
C ASP A 110 13.03 -10.05 11.26
N GLU A 111 12.64 -9.00 11.98
CA GLU A 111 12.69 -7.58 11.63
C GLU A 111 12.20 -7.13 10.24
N GLU A 112 11.13 -6.34 10.25
CA GLU A 112 10.82 -5.22 9.34
C GLU A 112 11.30 -5.33 7.87
N MET A 113 11.26 -6.52 7.27
CA MET A 113 11.56 -6.64 5.85
C MET A 113 10.54 -5.79 5.09
N PRO A 114 11.01 -4.87 4.20
CA PRO A 114 10.10 -4.12 3.37
C PRO A 114 9.27 -5.10 2.56
N SER A 115 7.95 -5.01 2.66
CA SER A 115 7.05 -5.76 1.78
C SER A 115 7.32 -5.31 0.35
N ARG A 116 7.56 -6.27 -0.55
CA ARG A 116 7.75 -6.00 -1.98
C ARG A 116 6.59 -6.61 -2.77
N GLY A 117 6.05 -5.85 -3.72
CA GLY A 117 5.04 -6.31 -4.67
C GLY A 117 5.48 -6.01 -6.10
N THR A 118 5.15 -6.90 -7.03
CA THR A 118 5.41 -6.71 -8.46
C THR A 118 4.11 -6.97 -9.23
N GLY A 119 3.87 -6.19 -10.28
CA GLY A 119 2.70 -6.33 -11.16
C GLY A 119 2.91 -5.70 -12.52
N SER A 120 1.86 -5.67 -13.32
CA SER A 120 1.81 -4.95 -14.60
C SER A 120 0.58 -4.06 -14.65
N GLY A 121 0.61 -3.04 -15.50
CA GLY A 121 -0.54 -2.14 -15.69
C GLY A 121 -0.46 -1.38 -17.00
N PHE A 122 -1.46 -0.53 -17.24
CA PHE A 122 -1.55 0.32 -18.42
C PHE A 122 -1.49 1.80 -18.03
N ILE A 123 -0.82 2.62 -18.83
CA ILE A 123 -0.92 4.07 -18.72
C ILE A 123 -2.12 4.54 -19.55
N VAL A 124 -3.10 5.16 -18.90
CA VAL A 124 -4.25 5.82 -19.54
C VAL A 124 -4.01 7.33 -19.53
N ARG A 125 -4.31 8.02 -20.63
CA ARG A 125 -4.18 9.47 -20.78
C ARG A 125 -5.53 10.14 -20.94
#